data_AF-A0A0J6L3Q1-F1
#
_entry.id   AF-A0A0J6L3Q1-F1
#
_cell.length_a   1.000
_cell.length_b   1.000
_cell.length_c   1.000
_cell.angle_alpha   90.00
_cell.angle_beta   90.00
_cell.angle_gamma   90.00
#
_symmetry.space_group_name_H-M   'P 1'
#
loop_
_entity.id
_entity.type
_entity.pdbx_description
1 polymer ?
#
loop_
_entity_poly.entity_id
_entity_poly.type
_entity_poly.pdbx_seq_one_letter_code
_entity_poly.pdbx_strand_id
1 'polypeptide(L)'
;MSKSLATVIGRAASRPSASLSGFLGKAIKLTDGEFWNNVLGNTSSSGKTVTIDSAMHLSAVWACVRIISTSVAGLPLGVFKREADGGRVDARDFALYDVIHNSPNEDMTAFQFWQAVVASMLLQGNAYCEIHR
;
A
#
# COMPACT_ATOMS: atom_id res chain seq x y z
N MET A 1 22.87 -19.06 20.25
CA MET A 1 22.18 -17.85 20.73
C MET A 1 20.69 -17.96 20.40
N SER A 2 19.88 -18.48 21.32
CA SER A 2 18.44 -18.68 21.13
C SER A 2 17.69 -17.35 21.29
N LYS A 3 17.19 -16.78 20.18
CA LYS A 3 16.27 -15.64 20.26
C LYS A 3 14.94 -16.14 20.85
N SER A 4 14.46 -15.51 21.92
CA SER A 4 13.21 -15.87 22.59
C SER A 4 12.03 -15.74 21.62
N LEU A 5 11.14 -16.73 21.64
CA LEU A 5 9.97 -16.84 20.76
C LEU A 5 9.03 -15.62 20.90
N ALA A 6 8.94 -15.05 22.09
CA ALA A 6 8.19 -13.82 22.36
C ALA A 6 8.79 -12.60 21.65
N THR A 7 10.12 -12.51 21.56
CA THR A 7 10.83 -11.44 20.84
C THR A 7 10.63 -11.56 19.32
N VAL A 8 10.49 -12.79 18.81
CA VAL A 8 10.23 -13.05 17.39
C VAL A 8 8.82 -12.63 17.02
N ILE A 9 7.82 -13.00 17.82
CA ILE A 9 6.42 -12.62 17.59
C ILE A 9 6.24 -11.10 17.74
N GLY A 10 6.88 -10.48 18.74
CA GLY A 10 6.82 -9.02 18.92
C GLY A 10 7.38 -8.22 17.74
N ARG A 11 8.43 -8.74 17.08
CA ARG A 11 8.99 -8.13 15.86
C ARG A 11 8.18 -8.43 14.60
N ALA A 12 7.47 -9.56 14.54
CA ALA A 12 6.53 -9.82 13.45
C ALA A 12 5.27 -8.94 13.54
N ALA A 13 4.91 -8.52 14.75
CA ALA A 13 3.76 -7.65 15.02
C ALA A 13 4.04 -6.15 14.79
N SER A 14 5.30 -5.74 14.62
CA SER A 14 5.61 -4.34 14.27
C SER A 14 5.16 -4.08 12.83
N ARG A 15 4.27 -3.11 12.66
CA ARG A 15 3.74 -2.68 11.35
C ARG A 15 4.91 -2.45 10.37
N PRO A 16 4.86 -2.99 9.15
CA PRO A 16 5.79 -2.58 8.10
C PRO A 16 5.54 -1.09 7.83
N SER A 17 6.39 -0.24 8.39
CA SER A 17 6.38 1.19 8.15
C SER A 17 7.53 1.50 7.21
N ALA A 18 7.27 1.44 5.90
CA ALA A 18 8.19 1.93 4.88
C ALA A 18 8.11 3.46 4.82
N SER A 19 8.51 4.15 5.89
CA SER A 19 8.47 5.61 5.91
C SER A 19 9.66 6.16 5.12
N LEU A 20 9.43 6.58 3.88
CA LEU A 20 10.40 7.34 3.08
C LEU A 20 10.80 8.68 3.71
N SER A 21 10.13 9.11 4.79
CA SER A 21 10.50 10.30 5.59
C SER A 21 11.93 10.25 6.14
N GLY A 22 12.48 9.06 6.36
CA GLY A 22 13.88 8.91 6.78
C GLY A 22 14.89 9.21 5.68
N PHE A 23 14.43 9.24 4.43
CA PHE A 23 15.24 9.17 3.21
C PHE A 23 15.08 10.36 2.26
N LEU A 24 13.99 11.13 2.39
CA LEU A 24 13.76 12.34 1.61
C LEU A 24 14.92 13.33 1.81
N GLY A 25 15.71 13.58 0.76
CA GLY A 25 16.84 14.52 0.78
C GLY A 25 18.16 13.98 1.32
N LYS A 26 18.29 12.67 1.60
CA LYS A 26 19.57 12.06 2.00
C LYS A 26 20.24 11.36 0.81
N ALA A 27 21.55 11.56 0.67
CA ALA A 27 22.36 10.82 -0.30
C ALA A 27 22.45 9.35 0.12
N ILE A 28 21.86 8.48 -0.70
CA ILE A 28 21.84 7.02 -0.55
C ILE A 28 23.26 6.49 -0.65
N LYS A 29 23.81 5.97 0.45
CA LYS A 29 25.12 5.32 0.42
C LYS A 29 24.96 3.80 0.40
N LEU A 30 25.97 3.12 -0.16
CA LEU A 30 26.06 1.64 -0.12
C LEU A 30 26.05 1.09 1.32
N THR A 31 26.40 1.93 2.31
CA THR A 31 26.42 1.59 3.73
C THR A 31 25.07 1.77 4.46
N ASP A 32 24.06 2.36 3.81
CA ASP A 32 22.76 2.63 4.44
C ASP A 32 21.92 1.35 4.54
N GLY A 33 22.23 0.52 5.53
CA GLY A 33 21.58 -0.78 5.73
C GLY A 33 20.07 -0.70 5.95
N GLU A 34 19.55 0.41 6.48
CA GLU A 34 18.10 0.60 6.69
C GLU A 34 17.34 0.82 5.37
N PHE A 35 17.95 1.54 4.42
CA PHE A 35 17.42 1.69 3.06
C PHE A 35 17.47 0.36 2.30
N TRP A 36 18.64 -0.29 2.31
CA TRP A 36 18.81 -1.56 1.62
C TRP A 36 17.95 -2.67 2.22
N ASN A 37 17.68 -2.70 3.53
CA ASN A 37 16.74 -3.64 4.13
C ASN A 37 15.28 -3.40 3.73
N ASN A 38 14.87 -2.14 3.55
CA ASN A 38 13.53 -1.84 3.02
C ASN A 38 13.39 -2.25 1.54
N VAL A 39 14.44 -2.04 0.74
CA VAL A 39 14.40 -2.29 -0.71
C VAL A 39 14.70 -3.75 -1.07
N LEU A 40 15.67 -4.38 -0.41
CA LEU A 40 16.12 -5.76 -0.66
C LEU A 40 15.48 -6.79 0.27
N GLY A 41 14.55 -6.37 1.14
CA GLY A 41 13.81 -7.22 2.06
C GLY A 41 14.46 -7.37 3.43
N ASN A 42 13.61 -7.58 4.44
CA ASN A 42 14.05 -7.74 5.82
C ASN A 42 14.53 -9.18 6.09
N THR A 43 15.51 -9.31 6.97
CA THR A 43 15.94 -10.63 7.46
C THR A 43 14.90 -11.21 8.42
N SER A 44 14.27 -12.30 7.99
CA SER A 44 13.35 -13.08 8.82
C SER A 44 14.08 -13.65 10.05
N SER A 45 13.32 -13.95 11.11
CA SER A 45 13.84 -14.69 12.27
C SER A 45 14.51 -16.03 11.91
N SER A 46 14.13 -16.62 10.78
CA SER A 46 14.75 -17.85 10.25
C SER A 46 16.08 -17.59 9.52
N GLY A 47 16.55 -16.34 9.42
CA GLY A 47 17.76 -15.97 8.71
C GLY A 47 17.62 -15.88 7.18
N LYS A 48 16.40 -16.04 6.64
CA LYS A 48 16.11 -15.86 5.22
C LYS A 48 15.66 -14.43 4.94
N THR A 49 16.18 -13.81 3.90
CA THR A 49 15.69 -12.52 3.41
C THR A 49 14.38 -12.72 2.67
N VAL A 50 13.33 -11.99 3.07
CA VAL A 50 12.02 -12.06 2.41
C VAL A 50 11.76 -10.74 1.70
N THR A 51 11.67 -10.80 0.39
CA THR A 51 11.24 -9.70 -0.49
C THR A 51 9.77 -9.84 -0.86
N ILE A 52 9.18 -8.76 -1.38
CA ILE A 52 7.80 -8.77 -1.92
C ILE A 52 7.64 -9.84 -3.00
N ASP A 53 8.59 -9.94 -3.93
CA ASP A 53 8.57 -10.95 -4.99
C ASP A 53 8.59 -12.38 -4.42
N SER A 54 9.48 -12.62 -3.44
CA SER A 54 9.55 -13.93 -2.78
C SER A 54 8.27 -14.28 -2.02
N ALA A 55 7.60 -13.29 -1.44
CA ALA A 55 6.31 -13.47 -0.74
C ALA A 55 5.18 -13.74 -1.74
N MET A 56 5.18 -13.07 -2.90
CA MET A 56 4.14 -13.21 -3.92
C MET A 56 4.18 -14.57 -4.63
N HIS A 57 5.32 -15.25 -4.65
CA HIS A 57 5.41 -16.64 -5.13
C HIS A 57 4.60 -17.62 -4.28
N LEU A 58 4.23 -17.27 -3.04
CA LEU A 58 3.34 -18.08 -2.21
C LEU A 58 1.88 -17.85 -2.61
N SER A 59 1.22 -18.92 -3.08
CA SER A 59 -0.18 -18.86 -3.54
C SER A 59 -1.14 -18.32 -2.48
N ALA A 60 -0.89 -18.60 -1.20
CA ALA A 60 -1.68 -18.08 -0.09
C ALA A 60 -1.58 -16.55 0.01
N VAL A 61 -0.38 -15.98 -0.09
CA VAL A 61 -0.17 -14.52 -0.05
C VAL A 61 -0.83 -13.86 -1.25
N TRP A 62 -0.60 -14.42 -2.45
CA TRP A 62 -1.22 -13.91 -3.67
C TRP A 62 -2.75 -13.91 -3.58
N ALA A 63 -3.35 -15.00 -3.08
CA ALA A 63 -4.79 -15.10 -2.92
C ALA A 63 -5.35 -14.08 -1.91
N CYS A 64 -4.71 -13.92 -0.75
CA CYS A 64 -5.14 -12.95 0.26
C CYS A 64 -5.05 -11.51 -0.26
N VAL A 65 -3.94 -11.13 -0.88
CA VAL A 65 -3.74 -9.79 -1.45
C VAL A 65 -4.77 -9.53 -2.54
N ARG A 66 -4.98 -10.50 -3.45
CA ARG A 66 -5.97 -10.38 -4.52
C ARG A 66 -7.38 -10.18 -3.98
N ILE A 67 -7.81 -11.00 -3.02
CA ILE A 67 -9.18 -10.92 -2.47
C ILE A 67 -9.39 -9.56 -1.79
N ILE A 68 -8.48 -9.14 -0.92
CA ILE A 68 -8.64 -7.87 -0.19
C ILE A 68 -8.63 -6.68 -1.16
N SER A 69 -7.66 -6.63 -2.07
CA SER A 69 -7.55 -5.52 -3.03
C SER A 69 -8.75 -5.43 -3.97
N THR A 70 -9.22 -6.56 -4.49
CA THR A 70 -10.41 -6.64 -5.37
C THR A 70 -11.67 -6.24 -4.61
N SER A 71 -11.84 -6.72 -3.36
CA SER A 71 -13.00 -6.38 -2.55
C SER A 71 -13.09 -4.89 -2.23
N VAL A 72 -11.97 -4.25 -1.91
CA VAL A 72 -11.95 -2.79 -1.64
C VAL A 72 -12.16 -2.00 -2.94
N ALA A 73 -11.51 -2.40 -4.03
CA ALA A 73 -11.66 -1.74 -5.33
C ALA A 73 -13.08 -1.86 -5.91
N GLY A 74 -13.80 -2.93 -5.58
CA GLY A 74 -15.18 -3.15 -6.02
C GLY A 74 -16.22 -2.26 -5.33
N LEU A 75 -15.82 -1.53 -4.28
CA LEU A 75 -16.71 -0.59 -3.60
C LEU A 75 -16.79 0.71 -4.43
N PRO A 76 -18.00 1.23 -4.70
CA PRO A 76 -18.14 2.51 -5.40
C PRO A 76 -17.60 3.63 -4.52
N LEU A 77 -16.50 4.24 -4.94
CA LEU A 77 -15.94 5.44 -4.32
C LEU A 77 -16.60 6.66 -4.96
N GLY A 78 -17.57 7.24 -4.24
CA GLY A 78 -18.29 8.43 -4.65
C GLY A 78 -17.82 9.66 -3.89
N VAL A 79 -17.78 10.81 -4.57
CA VAL A 79 -17.62 12.12 -3.94
C VAL A 79 -19.01 12.67 -3.64
N PHE A 80 -19.26 13.05 -2.39
CA PHE A 80 -20.55 13.56 -1.94
C PHE A 80 -20.43 15.00 -1.47
N LYS A 81 -21.41 15.84 -1.81
CA LYS A 81 -21.58 17.18 -1.27
C LYS A 81 -22.53 17.12 -0.08
N ARG A 82 -22.17 17.80 1.01
CA ARG A 82 -23.05 17.99 2.17
C ARG A 82 -24.03 19.12 1.87
N GLU A 83 -25.30 18.87 2.09
CA GLU A 83 -26.36 19.88 1.97
C GLU A 83 -26.58 20.60 3.31
N ALA A 84 -27.24 21.76 3.25
CA ALA A 84 -27.53 22.58 4.43
C ALA A 84 -28.39 21.83 5.48
N ASP A 85 -29.26 20.92 5.02
CA ASP A 85 -30.14 20.11 5.85
C ASP A 85 -29.44 18.84 6.41
N GLY A 86 -28.14 18.69 6.18
CA GLY A 86 -27.35 17.52 6.61
C GLY A 86 -27.43 16.31 5.67
N GLY A 87 -28.17 16.44 4.56
CA GLY A 87 -28.23 15.46 3.47
C GLY A 87 -26.89 15.29 2.74
N ARG A 88 -26.79 14.20 1.97
CA ARG A 88 -25.64 13.91 1.09
C ARG A 88 -26.14 13.68 -0.33
N VAL A 89 -25.56 14.40 -1.29
CA VAL A 89 -25.86 14.24 -2.72
C VAL A 89 -24.55 13.96 -3.46
N ASP A 90 -24.60 13.12 -4.49
CA ASP A 90 -23.47 12.85 -5.37
C ASP A 90 -22.98 14.16 -6.02
N ALA A 91 -21.71 14.49 -5.82
CA ALA A 91 -21.08 15.69 -6.35
C ALA A 91 -20.55 15.47 -7.78
N ARG A 92 -21.43 15.09 -8.71
CA ARG A 92 -21.05 14.78 -10.12
C ARG A 92 -20.47 15.97 -10.88
N ASP A 93 -20.84 17.19 -10.48
CA ASP A 93 -20.34 18.43 -11.09
C ASP A 93 -18.87 18.70 -10.74
N PHE A 94 -18.32 18.03 -9.73
CA PHE A 94 -16.96 18.25 -9.29
C PHE A 94 -16.00 17.43 -10.15
N ALA A 95 -14.99 18.07 -10.75
CA ALA A 95 -14.05 17.42 -11.66
C ALA A 95 -13.33 16.19 -11.04
N LEU A 96 -13.15 16.18 -9.72
CA LEU A 96 -12.55 15.05 -9.00
C LEU A 96 -13.47 13.82 -8.94
N TYR A 97 -14.78 13.97 -9.14
CA TYR A 97 -15.71 12.84 -9.19
C TYR A 97 -15.31 11.88 -10.30
N ASP A 98 -15.02 12.40 -11.49
CA ASP A 98 -14.63 11.59 -12.64
C ASP A 98 -13.29 10.87 -12.41
N VAL A 99 -12.30 11.57 -11.84
CA VAL A 99 -10.99 11.01 -11.50
C VAL A 99 -11.10 9.87 -10.48
N ILE A 100 -11.90 10.04 -9.42
CA ILE A 100 -12.02 9.03 -8.36
C ILE A 100 -12.91 7.85 -8.77
N HIS A 101 -13.99 8.14 -9.51
CA HIS A 101 -15.05 7.19 -9.81
C HIS A 101 -14.86 6.44 -11.12
N ASN A 102 -14.44 7.12 -12.19
CA ASN A 102 -14.35 6.54 -13.53
C ASN A 102 -12.92 6.12 -13.89
N SER A 103 -12.02 7.10 -14.06
CA SER A 103 -10.67 6.85 -14.55
C SER A 103 -9.68 7.85 -13.97
N PRO A 104 -8.82 7.43 -13.01
CA PRO A 104 -7.80 8.31 -12.44
C PRO A 104 -6.73 8.74 -13.46
N ASN A 105 -6.44 7.88 -14.44
CA ASN A 105 -5.54 8.15 -15.57
C ASN A 105 -6.06 7.44 -16.83
N GLU A 106 -5.40 7.66 -17.97
CA GLU A 106 -5.77 7.08 -19.26
C GLU A 106 -5.43 5.58 -19.36
N ASP A 107 -4.49 5.10 -18.54
CA ASP A 107 -3.95 3.74 -18.61
C ASP A 107 -4.75 2.72 -17.80
N MET A 108 -5.50 3.15 -16.78
CA MET A 108 -6.18 2.26 -15.85
C MET A 108 -7.55 2.78 -15.39
N THR A 109 -8.47 1.85 -15.19
CA THR A 109 -9.79 2.16 -14.62
C THR A 109 -9.68 2.49 -13.13
N ALA A 110 -10.67 3.18 -12.56
CA ALA A 110 -10.73 3.44 -11.12
C ALA A 110 -10.58 2.15 -10.30
N PHE A 111 -11.22 1.07 -10.73
CA PHE A 111 -11.09 -0.24 -10.09
C PHE A 111 -9.63 -0.72 -10.02
N GLN A 112 -8.92 -0.69 -11.15
CA GLN A 112 -7.53 -1.13 -11.22
C GLN A 112 -6.61 -0.25 -10.37
N PHE A 113 -6.83 1.07 -10.39
CA PHE A 113 -6.07 2.02 -9.58
C PHE A 113 -6.24 1.73 -8.08
N TRP A 114 -7.47 1.64 -7.59
CA TRP A 114 -7.73 1.37 -6.17
C TRP A 114 -7.26 -0.03 -5.75
N GLN A 115 -7.34 -1.01 -6.65
CA GLN A 115 -6.76 -2.33 -6.42
C GLN A 115 -5.24 -2.25 -6.24
N ALA A 116 -4.54 -1.51 -7.10
CA ALA A 116 -3.09 -1.32 -7.01
C ALA A 116 -2.68 -0.56 -5.75
N VAL A 117 -3.42 0.48 -5.37
CA VAL A 117 -3.22 1.24 -4.13
C VAL A 117 -3.32 0.34 -2.91
N VAL A 118 -4.36 -0.49 -2.82
CA VAL A 118 -4.55 -1.42 -1.71
C VAL A 118 -3.47 -2.51 -1.70
N ALA A 119 -3.11 -3.05 -2.87
CA ALA A 119 -2.03 -4.03 -2.99
C ALA A 119 -0.68 -3.46 -2.50
N SER A 120 -0.37 -2.20 -2.85
CA SER A 120 0.83 -1.51 -2.37
C SER A 120 0.80 -1.36 -0.85
N MET A 121 -0.32 -0.95 -0.26
CA MET A 121 -0.44 -0.87 1.21
C MET A 121 -0.24 -2.22 1.90
N LEU A 122 -0.76 -3.32 1.33
CA LEU A 122 -0.61 -4.65 1.92
C LEU A 122 0.82 -5.20 1.84
N LEU A 123 1.53 -4.90 0.76
CA LEU A 123 2.88 -5.46 0.51
C LEU A 123 4.00 -4.58 1.06
N GLN A 124 3.88 -3.26 0.89
CA GLN A 124 4.91 -2.27 1.23
C GLN A 124 4.58 -1.51 2.52
N GLY A 125 3.35 -1.61 3.03
CA GLY A 125 2.87 -0.85 4.19
C GLY A 125 2.35 0.55 3.85
N ASN A 126 2.67 1.08 2.66
CA ASN A 126 2.25 2.39 2.18
C ASN A 126 1.87 2.32 0.69
N ALA A 127 1.06 3.30 0.25
CA ALA A 127 0.79 3.54 -1.16
C ALA A 127 0.98 5.03 -1.47
N TYR A 128 1.48 5.30 -2.67
CA TYR A 128 1.76 6.65 -3.13
C TYR A 128 1.06 6.88 -4.46
N CYS A 129 0.35 8.01 -4.57
CA CYS A 129 -0.35 8.41 -5.78
C CYS A 129 0.20 9.77 -6.21
N GLU A 130 0.82 9.83 -7.38
CA GLU A 130 1.29 11.08 -7.96
C GLU A 130 0.13 11.80 -8.64
N ILE A 131 0.06 13.12 -8.44
CA ILE A 131 -0.96 13.97 -9.04
C ILE A 131 -0.28 14.88 -10.06
N HIS A 132 -0.65 14.71 -11.32
CA HIS A 132 -0.24 15.58 -12.42
C HIS A 132 -1.33 16.62 -12.62
N ARG A 133 -0.99 17.91 -12.61
CA ARG A 133 -1.92 19.03 -12.68
C ARG A 133 -1.55 19.98 -13.80
#